data_AF-A0A132DYZ8-F1
#
_entry.id   AF-A0A132DYZ8-F1
#
_cell.length_a   1.000
_cell.length_b   1.000
_cell.length_c   1.000
_cell.angle_alpha   90.00
_cell.angle_beta   90.00
_cell.angle_gamma   90.00
#
_symmetry.space_group_name_H-M   'P 1'
#
loop_
_entity.id
_entity.type
_entity.pdbx_description
1 polymer ?
#
loop_
_entity_poly.entity_id
_entity_poly.type
_entity_poly.pdbx_seq_one_letter_code
_entity_poly.pdbx_strand_id
1 'polypeptide(L)' 'MTPHDVITIFERLNAEGRAAVDLDHACAGFAGWLAATWDTLGEEDIALLTSIGATLYREGYGRRY' A
#
# COMPACT_ATOMS: atom_id res chain seq x y z
N MET A 1 0.26 14.31 -13.97
CA MET A 1 0.48 13.39 -12.84
C MET A 1 1.80 12.68 -13.08
N THR A 2 2.83 13.05 -12.34
CA THR A 2 4.17 12.43 -12.38
C THR A 2 4.40 11.61 -11.10
N PRO A 3 5.37 10.68 -11.08
CA PRO A 3 5.75 9.98 -9.84
C PRO A 3 6.07 10.94 -8.69
N HIS A 4 6.66 12.10 -9.00
CA HIS A 4 6.98 13.13 -8.01
C HIS A 4 5.72 13.80 -7.44
N ASP A 5 4.71 14.08 -8.28
CA ASP A 5 3.42 14.61 -7.82
C ASP A 5 2.73 13.61 -6.87
N VAL A 6 2.81 12.32 -7.17
CA VAL A 6 2.22 11.25 -6.34
C VAL A 6 2.95 11.14 -4.98
N ILE A 7 4.27 11.23 -4.96
CA ILE A 7 5.06 11.26 -3.71
C ILE A 7 4.66 12.46 -2.85
N THR A 8 4.51 13.64 -3.45
CA THR A 8 4.08 14.85 -2.75
C THR A 8 2.71 14.68 -2.09
N ILE A 9 1.80 13.94 -2.74
CA ILE A 9 0.49 13.59 -2.15
C ILE A 9 0.67 12.67 -0.94
N PHE A 10 1.55 11.65 -1.01
CA PHE A 10 1.83 10.77 0.12
C PHE A 10 2.38 11.54 1.33
N GLU A 11 3.34 12.43 1.10
CA GLU A 11 3.93 13.28 2.14
C GLU A 11 2.87 14.16 2.80
N ARG A 12 1.99 14.76 1.99
CA ARG A 12 0.90 15.58 2.48
C ARG A 12 -0.11 14.79 3.32
N LEU A 13 -0.55 13.62 2.85
CA LEU A 13 -1.48 12.76 3.59
C LEU A 13 -0.89 12.27 4.91
N ASN A 14 0.41 12.00 4.93
CA ASN A 14 1.15 11.65 6.14
C ASN A 14 1.23 12.84 7.12
N ALA A 15 1.61 14.03 6.63
CA ALA A 15 1.72 15.25 7.44
C ALA A 15 0.38 15.73 8.01
N GLU A 16 -0.72 15.51 7.28
CA GLU A 16 -2.08 15.83 7.72
C GLU A 16 -2.62 14.86 8.79
N GLY A 17 -1.84 13.84 9.19
CA GLY A 17 -2.28 12.83 10.15
C GLY A 17 -3.40 11.93 9.60
N ARG A 18 -3.71 12.00 8.30
CA ARG A 18 -4.66 11.09 7.63
C ARG A 18 -4.08 9.70 7.40
N ALA A 19 -2.76 9.55 7.60
CA ALA A 19 -2.08 8.27 7.76
C ALA A 19 -2.19 7.70 9.19
N ALA A 20 -3.10 8.19 10.05
CA ALA A 20 -3.35 7.66 11.40
C ALA A 20 -4.01 6.25 11.41
N VAL A 21 -4.01 5.57 10.27
CA VAL A 21 -4.42 4.18 10.15
C VAL A 21 -3.21 3.34 10.51
N ASP A 22 -3.31 2.50 11.55
CA ASP A 22 -2.22 1.57 11.92
C ASP A 22 -1.78 0.78 10.69
N LEU A 23 -0.48 0.53 10.57
CA LEU A 23 0.14 -0.12 9.42
C LEU A 23 -0.48 -1.49 9.15
N ASP A 24 -0.96 -2.16 10.21
CA ASP A 24 -1.71 -3.40 10.16
C ASP A 24 -3.05 -3.24 9.42
N HIS A 25 -3.78 -2.15 9.68
CA HIS A 25 -5.06 -1.84 9.03
C HIS A 25 -4.85 -1.38 7.59
N ALA A 26 -3.76 -0.65 7.30
CA ALA A 26 -3.37 -0.30 5.94
C ALA A 26 -3.02 -1.56 5.12
N CYS A 27 -2.28 -2.52 5.69
CA CYS A 27 -1.97 -3.80 5.06
C CYS A 27 -3.22 -4.63 4.80
N ALA A 28 -4.12 -4.74 5.78
CA ALA A 28 -5.37 -5.48 5.65
C ALA A 28 -6.30 -4.85 4.60
N GLY A 29 -6.42 -3.52 4.59
CA GLY A 29 -7.19 -2.78 3.59
C GLY A 29 -6.65 -2.95 2.18
N PHE A 30 -5.32 -2.87 2.00
CA PHE A 30 -4.68 -3.12 0.72
C PHE A 30 -4.89 -4.56 0.23
N ALA A 31 -4.70 -5.56 1.10
CA ALA A 31 -4.94 -6.96 0.76
C ALA A 31 -6.40 -7.23 0.38
N GLY A 32 -7.36 -6.64 1.11
CA GLY A 32 -8.78 -6.76 0.81
C GLY A 32 -9.16 -6.13 -0.54
N TRP A 33 -8.62 -4.94 -0.83
CA TRP A 33 -8.82 -4.30 -2.13
C TRP A 33 -8.20 -5.11 -3.27
N LEU A 34 -6.96 -5.58 -3.11
CA LEU A 34 -6.26 -6.36 -4.12
C LEU A 34 -6.96 -7.69 -4.41
N ALA A 35 -7.49 -8.35 -3.38
CA ALA A 35 -8.28 -9.58 -3.55
C ALA A 35 -9.58 -9.32 -4.33
N ALA A 36 -10.24 -8.18 -4.08
CA ALA A 36 -11.50 -7.83 -4.74
C ALA A 36 -11.33 -7.47 -6.23
N THR A 37 -10.16 -6.97 -6.63
CA THR A 37 -9.87 -6.56 -8.01
C THR A 37 -8.99 -7.56 -8.76
N TRP A 38 -8.56 -8.65 -8.11
CA TRP A 38 -7.57 -9.60 -8.62
C TRP A 38 -7.83 -10.06 -10.05
N ASP A 39 -9.05 -10.49 -10.35
CA ASP A 39 -9.44 -11.02 -11.66
C ASP A 39 -9.53 -9.95 -12.77
N THR A 40 -9.45 -8.68 -12.40
CA THR A 40 -9.53 -7.54 -13.34
C THR A 40 -8.17 -6.93 -13.66
N LEU A 41 -7.11 -7.36 -12.97
CA LEU A 41 -5.76 -6.85 -13.11
C LEU A 41 -4.94 -7.70 -14.10
N GLY A 42 -4.04 -7.06 -14.84
CA GLY A 42 -3.06 -7.76 -15.64
C GLY A 42 -1.97 -8.41 -14.78
N GLU A 43 -1.26 -9.40 -15.33
CA GLU A 43 -0.19 -10.11 -14.62
C GLU A 43 0.93 -9.19 -14.12
N GLU A 44 1.30 -8.17 -14.90
CA GLU A 44 2.32 -7.17 -14.51
C GLU A 44 1.85 -6.31 -13.33
N ASP A 45 0.58 -5.90 -13.32
CA ASP A 45 -0.01 -5.13 -12.22
C ASP A 45 -0.11 -5.97 -10.96
N ILE A 46 -0.52 -7.24 -11.08
CA ILE A 46 -0.56 -8.20 -9.97
C ILE A 46 0.85 -8.36 -9.39
N ALA A 47 1.88 -8.56 -10.22
CA ALA A 47 3.25 -8.71 -9.75
C ALA A 47 3.77 -7.45 -9.02
N LEU A 48 3.47 -6.26 -9.54
CA LEU A 48 3.84 -5.00 -8.90
C LEU A 48 3.12 -4.81 -7.56
N LEU A 49 1.80 -4.98 -7.54
CA LEU A 49 0.97 -4.76 -6.35
C LEU A 49 1.27 -5.78 -5.24
N THR A 50 1.51 -7.04 -5.60
CA THR A 50 1.93 -8.07 -4.62
C THR A 50 3.31 -7.77 -4.03
N SER A 51 4.26 -7.26 -4.82
CA SER A 51 5.58 -6.80 -4.34
C SER A 51 5.46 -5.63 -3.36
N ILE A 52 4.58 -4.67 -3.64
CA ILE A 52 4.27 -3.56 -2.74
C ILE A 52 3.67 -4.10 -1.42
N GLY A 53 2.68 -5.00 -1.52
CA GLY A 53 2.05 -5.63 -0.34
C GLY A 53 3.05 -6.39 0.54
N ALA A 54 3.97 -7.14 -0.07
CA ALA A 54 5.03 -7.85 0.65
C ALA A 54 5.99 -6.89 1.38
N THR A 55 6.30 -5.75 0.76
CA THR A 55 7.13 -4.70 1.38
C THR A 55 6.42 -4.06 2.56
N LEU A 56 5.13 -3.73 2.43
CA LEU A 56 4.31 -3.20 3.52
C LEU A 56 4.23 -4.18 4.70
N TYR A 57 4.01 -5.46 4.42
CA TYR A 57 3.98 -6.51 5.44
C TYR A 57 5.31 -6.60 6.21
N ARG A 58 6.45 -6.54 5.50
CA ARG A 58 7.78 -6.56 6.13
C ARG A 58 8.01 -5.35 7.04
N GLU A 59 7.68 -4.14 6.58
CA GLU A 59 7.90 -2.94 7.39
C GLU A 59 6.93 -2.84 8.58
N GLY A 60 5.71 -3.37 8.46
CA GLY A 60 4.69 -3.36 9.51
C GLY A 60 4.82 -4.47 10.53
N TYR A 61 4.84 -5.72 10.08
CA TYR A 61 4.89 -6.88 10.96
C TYR A 61 6.33 -7.33 11.24
N GLY A 62 7.22 -7.23 10.25
CA GLY A 62 8.62 -7.67 10.37
C GLY A 62 9.51 -6.80 11.26
N ARG A 63 9.04 -5.62 11.71
CA ARG A 63 9.71 -4.83 12.76
C ARG A 63 9.11 -5.07 14.16
N ARG A 64 7.95 -5.72 14.25
CA ARG A 64 7.23 -6.01 15.51
C ARG A 64 7.57 -7.38 16.10
N TYR A 65 8.22 -8.27 15.34
CA TYR A 65 8.68 -9.61 15.73
C TYR A 65 10.16 -9.80 15.36
#